data_AF-A0A7R8ZQ80-F1
#
_entry.id   AF-A0A7R8ZQ80-F1
#
_cell.length_a   1.000
_cell.length_b   1.000
_cell.length_c   1.000
_cell.angle_alpha   90.00
_cell.angle_beta   90.00
_cell.angle_gamma   90.00
#
_symmetry.space_group_name_H-M   'P 1'
#
loop_
_entity.id
_entity.type
_entity.pdbx_description
1 polymer ?
#
loop_
_entity_poly.entity_id
_entity_poly.type
_entity_poly.pdbx_seq_one_letter_code
_entity_poly.pdbx_strand_id
1 'polypeptide(L)'
;MLLTHKKFAEFSPNAISDPRDTTEVLNCLSCSSREEVDTLVAAAVANGGNTYSTPQDRGFIANLEAYRQLAEVAASVWREHGALEYIECLADDVPEGEVTSFPMSVQLKEDEVVVFSWIRYESREARDEIMEKVMADPRLDCMKQPDGMPFDGMRLIWGGFKVMLER
;
A
#
# COMPACT_ATOMS: atom_id res chain seq x y z
N MET A 1 6.88 -22.83 10.14
CA MET A 1 8.21 -23.05 10.76
C MET A 1 8.02 -23.78 12.07
N LEU A 2 8.77 -24.86 12.33
CA LEU A 2 8.79 -25.53 13.63
C LEU A 2 9.86 -24.87 14.51
N LEU A 3 9.43 -24.08 15.49
CA LEU A 3 10.30 -23.52 16.52
C LEU A 3 10.38 -24.50 17.70
N THR A 4 11.54 -24.58 18.36
CA THR A 4 11.63 -25.30 19.63
C THR A 4 10.90 -24.53 20.72
N HIS A 5 10.42 -25.24 21.76
CA HIS A 5 9.75 -24.60 22.90
C HIS A 5 10.62 -23.51 23.56
N LYS A 6 11.93 -23.76 23.66
CA LYS A 6 12.90 -22.78 24.18
C LYS A 6 12.93 -21.51 23.32
N LYS A 7 12.95 -21.64 21.98
CA LYS A 7 12.99 -20.48 21.09
C LYS A 7 11.66 -19.73 21.07
N PHE A 8 10.54 -20.44 21.15
CA PHE A 8 9.21 -19.82 21.21
C PHE A 8 9.01 -18.97 22.47
N ALA A 9 9.58 -19.40 23.60
CA ALA A 9 9.53 -18.66 24.87
C ALA A 9 10.23 -17.29 24.83
N GLU A 10 11.04 -17.01 23.80
CA GLU A 10 11.72 -15.71 23.65
C GLU A 10 10.84 -14.64 22.96
N PHE A 11 9.71 -15.01 22.34
CA PHE A 11 8.87 -14.06 21.57
C PHE A 11 7.89 -13.25 22.43
N SER A 12 7.62 -13.70 23.66
CA SER A 12 6.64 -13.08 24.56
C SER A 12 7.18 -13.06 25.99
N PRO A 13 6.89 -12.01 26.77
CA PRO A 13 7.20 -12.01 28.20
C PRO A 13 6.28 -12.96 29.00
N ASN A 14 5.20 -13.47 28.40
CA ASN A 14 4.26 -14.38 29.06
C ASN A 14 4.72 -15.84 28.96
N ALA A 15 4.31 -16.65 29.94
CA ALA A 15 4.50 -18.08 29.88
C ALA A 15 3.74 -18.67 28.68
N ILE A 16 4.31 -19.73 28.09
CA ILE A 16 3.65 -20.48 27.02
C ILE A 16 2.48 -21.23 27.64
N SER A 17 1.28 -21.02 27.09
CA SER A 17 0.03 -21.63 27.57
C SER A 17 0.02 -23.15 27.36
N ASP A 18 -0.57 -23.88 28.31
CA ASP A 18 -0.72 -25.34 28.23
C ASP A 18 -2.06 -25.68 27.58
N PRO A 19 -2.08 -26.26 26.37
CA PRO A 19 -3.33 -26.49 25.65
C PRO A 19 -4.27 -27.51 26.31
N ARG A 20 -3.86 -28.15 27.42
CA ARG A 20 -4.71 -29.05 28.22
C ARG A 20 -5.60 -28.32 29.22
N ASP A 21 -5.23 -27.10 29.60
CA ASP A 21 -5.95 -26.31 30.60
C ASP A 21 -6.47 -24.97 30.05
N THR A 22 -5.96 -24.54 28.89
CA THR A 22 -6.29 -23.25 28.28
C THR A 22 -6.62 -23.40 26.79
N THR A 23 -7.47 -22.50 26.29
CA THR A 23 -7.76 -22.36 24.86
C THR A 23 -7.36 -20.95 24.44
N GLU A 24 -6.49 -20.85 23.44
CA GLU A 24 -6.04 -19.58 22.87
C GLU A 24 -6.47 -19.45 21.42
N VAL A 25 -6.77 -18.23 21.00
CA VAL A 25 -7.05 -17.87 19.61
C VAL A 25 -6.22 -16.64 19.24
N LEU A 26 -5.61 -16.68 18.06
CA LEU A 26 -4.97 -15.52 17.45
C LEU A 26 -5.92 -14.96 16.40
N ASN A 27 -6.46 -13.78 16.66
CA ASN A 27 -7.36 -13.10 15.73
C ASN A 27 -6.60 -12.04 14.93
N CYS A 28 -6.80 -12.02 13.62
CA CYS A 28 -6.38 -10.93 12.74
C CYS A 28 -7.63 -10.20 12.28
N LEU A 29 -7.74 -8.93 12.63
CA LEU A 29 -8.90 -8.10 12.32
C LEU A 29 -8.49 -7.00 11.36
N SER A 30 -9.22 -6.85 10.26
CA SER A 30 -9.05 -5.73 9.35
C SER A 30 -9.77 -4.51 9.89
N CYS A 31 -9.12 -3.35 9.83
CA CYS A 31 -9.69 -2.03 10.14
C CYS A 31 -9.44 -1.12 8.94
N SER A 32 -10.34 -0.17 8.72
CA SER A 32 -10.29 0.80 7.63
C SER A 32 -9.42 2.03 7.95
N SER A 33 -9.10 2.26 9.22
CA SER A 33 -8.20 3.35 9.63
C SER A 33 -7.46 3.05 10.94
N ARG A 34 -6.45 3.87 11.26
CA ARG A 34 -5.74 3.81 12.53
C ARG A 34 -6.64 4.15 13.72
N GLU A 35 -7.53 5.13 13.56
CA GLU A 35 -8.49 5.54 14.60
C GLU A 35 -9.47 4.41 14.92
N GLU A 36 -9.85 3.60 13.92
CA GLU A 36 -10.68 2.41 14.13
C GLU A 36 -9.91 1.34 14.93
N VAL A 37 -8.63 1.12 14.63
CA VAL A 37 -7.76 0.23 15.43
C VAL A 37 -7.68 0.72 16.88
N ASP A 38 -7.41 2.01 17.08
CA ASP A 38 -7.30 2.61 18.43
C ASP A 38 -8.62 2.47 19.20
N THR A 39 -9.76 2.68 18.54
CA THR A 39 -11.10 2.51 19.14
C THR A 39 -11.36 1.06 19.53
N LEU A 40 -11.01 0.11 18.65
CA LEU A 40 -11.18 -1.32 18.91
C LEU A 40 -10.33 -1.78 20.10
N VAL A 41 -9.05 -1.36 20.14
CA VAL A 41 -8.14 -1.68 21.24
C VAL A 41 -8.62 -1.06 22.55
N ALA A 42 -9.04 0.21 22.54
CA ALA A 42 -9.59 0.88 23.72
C ALA A 42 -10.84 0.16 24.26
N ALA A 43 -11.74 -0.27 23.37
CA ALA A 43 -12.91 -1.04 23.75
C ALA A 43 -12.54 -2.40 24.36
N ALA A 44 -11.55 -3.10 23.79
CA ALA A 44 -11.07 -4.37 24.32
C ALA A 44 -10.48 -4.22 25.73
N VAL A 45 -9.64 -3.20 25.96
CA VAL A 45 -9.06 -2.91 27.28
C VAL A 45 -10.15 -2.53 28.29
N ALA A 46 -11.12 -1.70 27.89
CA ALA A 46 -12.26 -1.34 28.75
C ALA A 46 -13.12 -2.54 29.18
N ASN A 47 -13.09 -3.63 28.41
CA ASN A 47 -13.82 -4.87 28.70
C ASN A 47 -12.94 -6.00 29.29
N GLY A 48 -11.79 -5.65 29.89
CA GLY A 48 -10.93 -6.59 30.63
C GLY A 48 -9.78 -7.18 29.82
N GLY A 49 -9.53 -6.68 28.60
CA GLY A 49 -8.33 -6.98 27.82
C GLY A 49 -7.07 -6.30 28.39
N ASN A 50 -5.90 -6.79 27.96
CA ASN A 50 -4.58 -6.26 28.31
C ASN A 50 -3.71 -6.12 27.05
N THR A 51 -2.83 -5.12 27.02
CA THR A 51 -1.80 -4.94 25.99
C THR A 51 -0.45 -5.41 26.51
N TYR A 52 0.19 -6.36 25.82
CA TYR A 52 1.52 -6.86 26.23
C TYR A 52 2.68 -5.97 25.76
N SER A 53 2.47 -5.16 24.72
CA SER A 53 3.45 -4.23 24.16
C SER A 53 2.80 -2.91 23.75
N THR A 54 3.62 -1.89 23.50
CA THR A 54 3.14 -0.67 22.85
C THR A 54 2.63 -0.96 21.44
N PRO A 55 1.60 -0.24 20.94
CA PRO A 55 1.16 -0.36 19.55
C PRO A 55 2.33 -0.14 18.59
N GLN A 56 2.47 -1.05 17.63
CA GLN A 56 3.45 -0.93 16.55
C GLN A 56 2.70 -0.47 15.31
N ASP A 57 2.74 0.83 15.03
CA ASP A 57 2.32 1.34 13.74
C ASP A 57 3.47 1.18 12.76
N ARG A 58 3.31 0.29 11.79
CA ARG A 58 4.33 0.07 10.78
C ARG A 58 4.30 1.13 9.67
N GLY A 59 3.42 2.14 9.72
CA GLY A 59 3.32 3.29 8.78
C GLY A 59 2.86 2.91 7.35
N PHE A 60 3.22 1.71 6.94
CA PHE A 60 3.02 1.10 5.64
C PHE A 60 1.55 0.99 5.22
N ILE A 61 0.66 0.59 6.13
CA ILE A 61 -0.75 0.31 5.79
C ILE A 61 -1.53 1.62 5.59
N ALA A 62 -1.22 2.68 6.35
CA ALA A 62 -1.95 3.95 6.26
C ALA A 62 -1.69 4.68 4.94
N ASN A 63 -0.45 4.69 4.44
CA ASN A 63 -0.13 5.33 3.17
C ASN A 63 -0.65 4.54 1.96
N LEU A 64 -0.75 3.21 2.06
CA LEU A 64 -1.30 2.37 0.99
C LEU A 64 -2.80 2.58 0.78
N GLU A 65 -3.58 2.75 1.85
CA GLU A 65 -5.01 3.03 1.70
C GLU A 65 -5.25 4.43 1.11
N ALA A 66 -4.48 5.43 1.55
CA ALA A 66 -4.53 6.78 0.95
C ALA A 66 -4.16 6.74 -0.54
N TYR A 67 -3.13 5.97 -0.90
CA TYR A 67 -2.75 5.73 -2.29
C TYR A 67 -3.87 5.07 -3.09
N ARG A 68 -4.50 4.03 -2.54
CA ARG A 68 -5.62 3.31 -3.18
C ARG A 68 -6.80 4.23 -3.48
N GLN A 69 -7.18 5.08 -2.52
CA GLN A 69 -8.28 6.04 -2.68
C GLN A 69 -7.97 7.08 -3.77
N LEU A 70 -6.74 7.61 -3.78
CA LEU A 70 -6.30 8.51 -4.85
C LEU A 70 -6.32 7.82 -6.22
N ALA A 71 -5.86 6.57 -6.28
CA ALA A 71 -5.87 5.78 -7.51
C ALA A 71 -7.29 5.49 -8.02
N GLU A 72 -8.28 5.30 -7.16
CA GLU A 72 -9.69 5.15 -7.57
C GLU A 72 -10.25 6.42 -8.22
N VAL A 73 -9.93 7.59 -7.65
CA VAL A 73 -10.32 8.89 -8.22
C VAL A 73 -9.61 9.10 -9.56
N ALA A 74 -8.30 8.88 -9.62
CA ALA A 74 -7.52 8.99 -10.85
C ALA A 74 -8.03 8.02 -11.92
N ALA A 75 -8.26 6.76 -11.59
CA ALA A 75 -8.82 5.77 -12.51
C ALA A 75 -10.13 6.26 -13.12
N SER A 76 -11.04 6.80 -12.29
CA SER A 76 -12.32 7.35 -12.77
C SER A 76 -12.11 8.50 -13.75
N VAL A 77 -11.27 9.48 -13.41
CA VAL A 77 -10.97 10.64 -14.27
C VAL A 77 -10.37 10.20 -15.61
N TRP A 78 -9.36 9.35 -15.59
CA TRP A 78 -8.71 8.87 -16.82
C TRP A 78 -9.67 8.08 -17.71
N ARG A 79 -10.48 7.21 -17.10
CA ARG A 79 -11.47 6.39 -17.82
C ARG A 79 -12.58 7.25 -18.43
N GLU A 80 -13.07 8.25 -17.70
CA GLU A 80 -14.06 9.21 -18.20
C GLU A 80 -13.53 10.02 -19.40
N HIS A 81 -12.23 10.29 -19.46
CA HIS A 81 -11.62 11.01 -20.58
C HIS A 81 -11.23 10.14 -21.77
N GLY A 82 -11.27 8.82 -21.64
CA GLY A 82 -11.09 7.88 -22.75
C GLY A 82 -9.86 6.99 -22.67
N ALA A 83 -9.17 6.91 -21.53
CA ALA A 83 -8.16 5.88 -21.32
C ALA A 83 -8.82 4.51 -21.45
N LEU A 84 -8.15 3.53 -22.09
CA LEU A 84 -8.65 2.18 -22.33
C LEU A 84 -8.44 1.23 -21.16
N GLU A 85 -7.43 1.48 -20.33
CA GLU A 85 -7.16 0.77 -19.08
C GLU A 85 -6.47 1.70 -18.09
N TYR A 86 -6.64 1.43 -16.81
CA TYR A 86 -5.92 2.06 -15.71
C TYR A 86 -5.61 0.97 -14.69
N ILE A 87 -4.33 0.66 -14.49
CA ILE A 87 -3.88 -0.46 -13.66
C ILE A 87 -2.82 0.01 -12.67
N GLU A 88 -3.01 -0.41 -11.42
CA GLU A 88 -2.08 -0.20 -10.29
C GLU A 88 -1.77 -1.57 -9.67
N CYS A 89 -0.50 -1.92 -9.54
CA CYS A 89 -0.05 -3.19 -8.98
C CYS A 89 0.89 -2.95 -7.80
N LEU A 90 0.46 -3.37 -6.60
CA LEU A 90 1.34 -3.41 -5.43
C LEU A 90 2.39 -4.52 -5.60
N ALA A 91 3.64 -4.25 -5.21
CA ALA A 91 4.68 -5.27 -5.19
C ALA A 91 4.28 -6.47 -4.31
N ASP A 92 4.50 -7.68 -4.83
CA ASP A 92 4.26 -8.96 -4.15
C ASP A 92 5.57 -9.75 -4.00
N ASP A 93 6.20 -10.09 -5.12
CA ASP A 93 7.52 -10.76 -5.17
C ASP A 93 8.51 -9.94 -6.02
N VAL A 94 9.02 -8.85 -5.42
CA VAL A 94 9.95 -7.93 -6.06
C VAL A 94 11.32 -8.05 -5.39
N PRO A 95 12.28 -8.78 -5.98
CA PRO A 95 13.58 -9.01 -5.36
C PRO A 95 14.50 -7.79 -5.45
N GLU A 96 15.42 -7.70 -4.48
CA GLU A 96 16.56 -6.80 -4.58
C GLU A 96 17.60 -7.31 -5.60
N GLY A 97 18.41 -6.39 -6.10
CA GLY A 97 19.44 -6.68 -7.10
C GLY A 97 20.75 -5.95 -6.79
N GLU A 98 21.86 -6.48 -7.30
CA GLU A 98 23.20 -5.88 -7.07
C GLU A 98 23.52 -4.75 -8.07
N VAL A 99 22.99 -4.84 -9.29
CA VAL A 99 23.23 -3.87 -10.37
C VAL A 99 22.01 -3.00 -10.60
N THR A 100 20.84 -3.60 -10.68
CA THR A 100 19.54 -2.92 -10.82
C THR A 100 18.44 -3.75 -10.16
N SER A 101 17.41 -3.06 -9.68
CA SER A 101 16.16 -3.64 -9.16
C SER A 101 15.03 -2.61 -9.29
N PHE A 102 13.78 -3.03 -9.13
CA PHE A 102 12.66 -2.09 -9.02
C PHE A 102 12.83 -1.13 -7.81
N PRO A 103 13.16 -1.60 -6.59
CA PRO A 103 13.49 -0.72 -5.47
C PRO A 103 14.58 0.30 -5.79
N MET A 104 15.67 -0.13 -6.44
CA MET A 104 16.76 0.76 -6.85
C MET A 104 16.30 1.82 -7.86
N SER A 105 15.37 1.47 -8.78
CA SER A 105 14.91 2.39 -9.82
C SER A 105 14.24 3.64 -9.22
N VAL A 106 13.49 3.47 -8.14
CA VAL A 106 12.77 4.56 -7.46
C VAL A 106 13.45 5.01 -6.16
N GLN A 107 14.68 4.55 -5.88
CA GLN A 107 15.40 4.84 -4.63
C GLN A 107 14.52 4.59 -3.40
N LEU A 108 13.95 3.38 -3.32
CA LEU A 108 12.99 2.99 -2.29
C LEU A 108 13.59 3.11 -0.89
N LYS A 109 12.82 3.67 0.06
CA LYS A 109 13.18 3.71 1.49
C LYS A 109 12.64 2.49 2.22
N GLU A 110 13.16 2.24 3.42
CA GLU A 110 12.82 1.06 4.23
C GLU A 110 11.32 0.95 4.60
N ASP A 111 10.60 2.07 4.62
CA ASP A 111 9.18 2.19 4.96
C ASP A 111 8.25 2.30 3.74
N GLU A 112 8.78 2.06 2.53
CA GLU A 112 8.07 2.20 1.27
C GLU A 112 7.94 0.87 0.52
N VAL A 113 7.05 0.84 -0.47
CA VAL A 113 6.87 -0.29 -1.39
C VAL A 113 6.73 0.21 -2.82
N VAL A 114 7.19 -0.59 -3.77
CA VAL A 114 7.04 -0.29 -5.19
C VAL A 114 5.58 -0.51 -5.61
N VAL A 115 5.05 0.45 -6.35
CA VAL A 115 3.84 0.26 -7.17
C VAL A 115 4.24 0.30 -8.64
N PHE A 116 3.77 -0.68 -9.40
CA PHE A 116 3.92 -0.75 -10.85
C PHE A 116 2.58 -0.44 -11.52
N SER A 117 2.55 0.56 -12.38
CA SER A 117 1.31 1.12 -12.91
C SER A 117 1.38 1.38 -14.40
N TRP A 118 0.25 1.25 -15.09
CA TRP A 118 0.15 1.72 -16.48
C TRP A 118 -1.27 2.14 -16.85
N ILE A 119 -1.34 2.95 -17.91
CA ILE A 119 -2.57 3.42 -18.51
C ILE A 119 -2.49 3.13 -20.00
N ARG A 120 -3.48 2.41 -20.52
CA ARG A 120 -3.54 2.09 -21.96
C ARG A 120 -4.38 3.14 -22.68
N TYR A 121 -3.92 3.56 -23.85
CA TYR A 121 -4.59 4.53 -24.70
C TYR A 121 -4.65 4.02 -26.12
N GLU A 122 -5.64 4.48 -26.88
CA GLU A 122 -5.82 4.11 -28.29
C GLU A 122 -4.62 4.54 -29.15
N SER A 123 -4.12 5.76 -28.93
CA SER A 123 -2.98 6.31 -29.64
C SER A 123 -2.20 7.31 -28.77
N ARG A 124 -1.06 7.78 -29.29
CA ARG A 124 -0.29 8.85 -28.64
C ARG A 124 -1.10 10.15 -28.59
N GLU A 125 -1.79 10.47 -29.67
CA GLU A 125 -2.59 11.68 -29.82
C GLU A 125 -3.75 11.67 -28.81
N ALA A 126 -4.47 10.53 -28.70
CA ALA A 126 -5.51 10.37 -27.70
C ALA A 126 -4.97 10.53 -26.27
N ARG A 127 -3.80 9.94 -25.97
CA ARG A 127 -3.14 10.10 -24.67
C ARG A 127 -2.81 11.56 -24.37
N ASP A 128 -2.29 12.30 -25.34
CA ASP A 128 -1.93 13.71 -25.15
C ASP A 128 -3.19 14.56 -24.87
N GLU A 129 -4.28 14.35 -25.61
CA GLU A 129 -5.57 15.01 -25.37
C GLU A 129 -6.20 14.65 -24.00
N ILE A 130 -6.10 13.37 -23.60
CA ILE A 130 -6.61 12.90 -22.32
C ILE A 130 -5.82 13.52 -21.17
N MET A 131 -4.49 13.52 -21.26
CA MET A 131 -3.63 14.10 -20.23
C MET A 131 -3.91 15.60 -20.02
N GLU A 132 -4.19 16.35 -21.09
CA GLU A 132 -4.57 17.76 -20.95
C GLU A 132 -5.83 17.93 -20.08
N LYS A 133 -6.87 17.11 -20.33
CA LYS A 133 -8.14 17.14 -19.58
C LYS A 133 -7.94 16.70 -18.13
N VAL A 134 -7.20 15.62 -17.93
CA VAL A 134 -6.84 15.09 -16.61
C VAL A 134 -6.15 16.15 -15.76
N MET A 135 -5.14 16.85 -16.29
CA MET A 135 -4.39 17.86 -15.55
C MET A 135 -5.24 19.10 -15.21
N ALA A 136 -6.31 19.34 -15.99
CA ALA A 136 -7.30 20.37 -15.73
C ALA A 136 -8.42 19.94 -14.76
N ASP A 137 -8.54 18.65 -14.43
CA ASP A 137 -9.61 18.14 -13.59
C ASP A 137 -9.39 18.52 -12.11
N PRO A 138 -10.34 19.21 -11.46
CA PRO A 138 -10.19 19.66 -10.08
C PRO A 138 -10.15 18.51 -9.07
N ARG A 139 -10.66 17.31 -9.42
CA ARG A 139 -10.59 16.13 -8.54
C ARG A 139 -9.16 15.68 -8.27
N LEU A 140 -8.20 16.12 -9.10
CA LEU A 140 -6.78 15.78 -9.01
C LEU A 140 -5.91 16.97 -8.58
N ASP A 141 -6.49 18.02 -7.99
CA ASP A 141 -5.74 19.19 -7.52
C ASP A 141 -4.70 18.85 -6.43
N CYS A 142 -4.85 17.72 -5.73
CA CYS A 142 -3.85 17.21 -4.79
C CYS A 142 -2.49 16.96 -5.47
N MET A 143 -2.47 16.59 -6.75
CA MET A 143 -1.24 16.40 -7.53
C MET A 143 -0.46 17.71 -7.75
N LYS A 144 -1.09 18.87 -7.56
CA LYS A 144 -0.50 20.20 -7.74
C LYS A 144 0.14 20.73 -6.45
N GLN A 145 -0.07 20.06 -5.33
CA GLN A 145 0.41 20.49 -4.02
C GLN A 145 1.70 19.75 -3.65
N PRO A 146 2.70 20.41 -3.01
CA PRO A 146 3.96 19.78 -2.64
C PRO A 146 3.82 18.52 -1.78
N ASP A 147 2.81 18.48 -0.90
CA ASP A 147 2.54 17.38 0.03
C ASP A 147 1.17 16.73 -0.21
N GLY A 148 0.57 16.93 -1.40
CA GLY A 148 -0.79 16.45 -1.69
C GLY A 148 -0.86 14.99 -2.12
N MET A 149 0.28 14.32 -2.29
CA MET A 149 0.38 12.95 -2.75
C MET A 149 0.82 12.02 -1.61
N PRO A 150 0.26 10.81 -1.50
CA PRO A 150 0.65 9.82 -0.48
C PRO A 150 1.98 9.11 -0.81
N PHE A 151 2.79 9.69 -1.69
CA PHE A 151 4.12 9.22 -2.10
C PHE A 151 4.97 10.39 -2.60
N ASP A 152 6.28 10.17 -2.69
CA ASP A 152 7.24 11.17 -3.16
C ASP A 152 7.26 11.27 -4.71
N GLY A 153 6.61 12.30 -5.23
CA GLY A 153 6.54 12.56 -6.67
C GLY A 153 7.90 12.83 -7.35
N MET A 154 8.95 13.19 -6.60
CA MET A 154 10.28 13.41 -7.19
C MET A 154 10.98 12.12 -7.60
N ARG A 155 10.58 10.98 -7.02
CA ARG A 155 11.12 9.65 -7.31
C ARG A 155 10.25 8.84 -8.27
N LEU A 156 9.12 9.40 -8.72
CA LEU A 156 8.28 8.80 -9.74
C LEU A 156 9.02 8.74 -11.09
N ILE A 157 9.12 7.54 -11.66
CA ILE A 157 9.58 7.34 -13.03
C ILE A 157 8.37 7.16 -13.94
N TRP A 158 8.34 7.87 -15.07
CA TRP A 158 7.28 7.75 -16.06
C TRP A 158 7.83 7.76 -17.49
N GLY A 159 7.09 7.15 -18.42
CA GLY A 159 7.46 7.06 -19.82
C GLY A 159 6.32 6.55 -20.69
N GLY A 160 6.36 6.87 -21.98
CA GLY A 160 5.39 6.38 -22.97
C GLY A 160 5.99 5.28 -23.84
N PHE A 161 5.27 4.17 -24.01
CA PHE A 161 5.73 3.00 -24.76
C PHE A 161 4.76 2.66 -25.89
N LYS A 162 5.27 2.09 -26.98
CA LYS A 162 4.44 1.48 -28.04
C LYS A 162 4.37 -0.02 -27.79
N VAL A 163 3.16 -0.58 -27.87
CA VAL A 163 2.97 -2.03 -27.82
C VAL A 163 3.69 -2.65 -29.01
N MET A 164 4.67 -3.50 -28.72
CA MET A 164 5.39 -4.28 -29.73
C MET A 164 4.73 -5.65 -29.98
N LEU A 165 4.07 -6.22 -28.95
CA LEU A 165 3.38 -7.50 -28.97
C LEU A 165 2.27 -7.51 -27.90
N GLU A 166 1.05 -7.88 -28.28
CA GLU A 166 -0.11 -8.11 -27.41
C GLU A 166 -0.85 -9.34 -28.01
N ARG A 167 -1.36 -10.24 -27.16
CA ARG A 167 -2.03 -11.48 -27.57
C ARG A 167 -3.32 -11.70 -26.80
#